data_AF-X0Z639-F1
#
_entry.id   AF-X0Z639-F1
#
_cell.length_a   1.000
_cell.length_b   1.000
_cell.length_c   1.000
_cell.angle_alpha   90.00
_cell.angle_beta   90.00
_cell.angle_gamma   90.00
#
_symmetry.space_group_name_H-M   'P 1'
#
loop_
_entity.id
_entity.type
_entity.pdbx_description
1 polymer ?
#
loop_
_entity_poly.entity_id
_entity_poly.type
_entity_poly.pdbx_seq_one_letter_code
_entity_poly.pdbx_strand_id
1 'polypeptide(L)'
;PSNVFNKLLNHPNLNAVEVVKATTPAKKKIGKEYVKDYFQRLRDDHRSPIAFIQNSDGHSIDEIGKRFTYIRMSEPDFWSLRNALENPETRIRMQSDYNPDESKTKILGIAFSTGGKWSHIPFNSNLNCIIGKRRTNKSTIVDLILHGLDRFVDENKSDEKSLIERKYSVNVFLAKGLDIICYSRDNKGNPPSIFKKDVDGSFIPIEAASDLELPRKYNHEAIEERFSRGTSLMDFLDRRVFVNEKLQPLVDDRDKYLDKVISANFKNCASDMKQLVKACEQLLNERKKQVEPALEKYVDKHGKNSS
;
A
#
# COMPACT_ATOMS: atom_id res chain seq x y z
N PRO A 1 -1.44 -21.83 -43.79
CA PRO A 1 -1.54 -21.31 -42.40
C PRO A 1 -0.20 -20.86 -41.78
N SER A 2 0.88 -21.64 -41.94
CA SER A 2 2.19 -21.38 -41.33
C SER A 2 2.85 -20.05 -41.74
N ASN A 3 2.78 -19.68 -43.02
CA ASN A 3 3.37 -18.42 -43.51
C ASN A 3 2.60 -17.16 -43.08
N VAL A 4 1.28 -17.25 -42.92
CA VAL A 4 0.46 -16.11 -42.45
C VAL A 4 0.72 -15.85 -40.97
N PHE A 5 0.83 -16.91 -40.18
CA PHE A 5 1.09 -16.82 -38.75
C PHE A 5 2.44 -16.17 -38.46
N ASN A 6 3.50 -16.56 -39.19
CA ASN A 6 4.82 -15.95 -39.05
C ASN A 6 4.82 -14.46 -39.45
N LYS A 7 4.11 -14.08 -40.52
CA LYS A 7 4.00 -12.66 -40.92
C LYS A 7 3.24 -11.83 -39.89
N LEU A 8 2.19 -12.39 -39.29
CA LEU A 8 1.33 -11.69 -38.36
C LEU A 8 1.99 -11.51 -36.99
N LEU A 9 2.66 -12.55 -36.47
CA LEU A 9 3.38 -12.47 -35.20
C LEU A 9 4.62 -11.57 -35.25
N ASN A 10 5.21 -11.39 -36.43
CA ASN A 10 6.39 -10.56 -36.64
C ASN A 10 6.05 -9.16 -37.13
N HIS A 11 4.77 -8.77 -37.12
CA HIS A 11 4.37 -7.46 -37.60
C HIS A 11 4.94 -6.36 -36.69
N PRO A 12 5.59 -5.31 -37.23
CA PRO A 12 6.24 -4.28 -36.43
C PRO A 12 5.26 -3.50 -35.55
N ASN A 13 3.98 -3.43 -35.92
CA ASN A 13 2.95 -2.72 -35.14
C ASN A 13 2.11 -3.65 -34.26
N LEU A 14 2.48 -4.92 -34.12
CA LEU A 14 1.82 -5.80 -33.15
C LEU A 14 2.20 -5.32 -31.75
N ASN A 15 1.28 -4.80 -30.95
CA ASN A 15 1.59 -4.31 -29.60
C ASN A 15 1.19 -5.28 -28.48
N ALA A 16 0.23 -6.16 -28.75
CA ALA A 16 -0.30 -7.10 -27.77
C ALA A 16 -0.60 -8.47 -28.38
N VAL A 17 -0.50 -9.52 -27.57
CA VAL A 17 -0.88 -10.89 -27.91
C VAL A 17 -1.73 -11.45 -26.79
N GLU A 18 -2.85 -12.07 -27.16
CA GLU A 18 -3.67 -12.79 -26.20
C GLU A 18 -3.05 -14.13 -25.82
N VAL A 19 -3.09 -14.47 -24.54
CA VAL A 19 -2.70 -15.77 -24.00
C VAL A 19 -3.79 -16.33 -23.09
N VAL A 20 -4.13 -17.60 -23.32
CA VAL A 20 -5.14 -18.33 -22.53
C VAL A 20 -4.70 -18.51 -21.07
N LYS A 21 -3.42 -18.87 -20.85
CA LYS A 21 -2.83 -19.11 -19.53
C LYS A 21 -1.74 -18.09 -19.26
N ALA A 22 -1.70 -17.54 -18.05
CA ALA A 22 -0.66 -16.58 -17.66
C ALA A 22 0.75 -17.16 -17.69
N THR A 23 0.88 -18.48 -17.55
CA THR A 23 2.16 -19.18 -17.65
C THR A 23 2.63 -19.41 -19.09
N THR A 24 1.80 -19.15 -20.12
CA THR A 24 2.13 -19.40 -21.53
C THR A 24 3.42 -18.70 -21.97
N PRO A 25 3.64 -17.39 -21.70
CA PRO A 25 4.87 -16.70 -22.10
C PRO A 25 6.15 -17.38 -21.59
N ALA A 26 6.11 -17.94 -20.38
CA ALA A 26 7.26 -18.58 -19.73
C ALA A 26 7.39 -20.09 -20.01
N LYS A 27 6.31 -20.79 -20.39
CA LYS A 27 6.29 -22.27 -20.50
C LYS A 27 6.15 -22.80 -21.92
N LYS A 28 5.52 -22.05 -22.82
CA LYS A 28 5.30 -22.49 -24.22
C LYS A 28 6.39 -21.94 -25.12
N LYS A 29 6.65 -22.65 -26.23
CA LYS A 29 7.69 -22.32 -27.19
C LYS A 29 7.13 -22.03 -28.58
N ILE A 30 7.76 -21.09 -29.28
CA ILE A 30 7.61 -20.88 -30.72
C ILE A 30 8.94 -21.30 -31.35
N GLY A 31 8.91 -22.39 -32.12
CA GLY A 31 10.15 -23.05 -32.54
C GLY A 31 10.95 -23.55 -31.33
N LYS A 32 12.17 -23.03 -31.15
CA LYS A 32 13.08 -23.42 -30.04
C LYS A 32 13.06 -22.48 -28.84
N GLU A 33 12.46 -21.29 -28.99
CA GLU A 33 12.47 -20.22 -27.99
C GLU A 33 11.17 -20.21 -27.19
N TYR A 34 11.20 -19.80 -25.92
CA TYR A 34 9.96 -19.54 -25.19
C TYR A 34 9.23 -18.34 -25.80
N VAL A 35 7.91 -18.32 -25.68
CA VAL A 35 7.06 -17.26 -26.26
C VAL A 35 7.53 -15.86 -25.83
N LYS A 36 7.90 -15.67 -24.55
CA LYS A 36 8.42 -14.38 -24.07
C LYS A 36 9.72 -13.97 -24.79
N ASP A 37 10.64 -14.91 -24.96
CA ASP A 37 11.98 -14.65 -25.50
C ASP A 37 11.89 -14.42 -27.02
N TYR A 38 11.01 -15.17 -27.69
CA TYR A 38 10.69 -15.01 -29.11
C TYR A 38 10.24 -13.57 -29.41
N PHE A 39 9.26 -13.06 -28.65
CA PHE A 39 8.79 -11.69 -28.85
C PHE A 39 9.79 -10.65 -28.40
N GLN A 40 10.54 -10.89 -27.32
CA GLN A 40 11.59 -9.96 -26.87
C GLN A 40 12.66 -9.77 -27.94
N ARG A 41 13.11 -10.85 -28.61
CA ARG A 41 14.09 -10.78 -29.71
C ARG A 41 13.57 -10.05 -30.95
N LEU A 42 12.27 -10.11 -31.22
CA LEU A 42 11.65 -9.46 -32.38
C LEU A 42 11.35 -7.97 -32.15
N ARG A 43 11.46 -7.49 -30.91
CA ARG A 43 11.21 -6.10 -30.59
C ARG A 43 12.47 -5.29 -30.84
N ASP A 44 12.27 -4.12 -31.44
CA ASP A 44 13.31 -3.10 -31.54
C ASP A 44 13.67 -2.63 -30.12
N ASP A 45 14.96 -2.34 -29.86
CA ASP A 45 15.44 -1.87 -28.54
C ASP A 45 14.75 -0.60 -28.04
N HIS A 46 14.17 0.20 -28.96
CA HIS A 46 13.44 1.43 -28.66
C HIS A 46 11.94 1.23 -28.45
N ARG A 47 11.45 -0.02 -28.50
CA ARG A 47 10.05 -0.35 -28.27
C ARG A 47 9.88 -1.07 -26.95
N SER A 48 8.76 -0.80 -26.32
CA SER A 48 8.38 -1.54 -25.13
C SER A 48 8.15 -3.03 -25.43
N PRO A 49 8.27 -3.89 -24.40
CA PRO A 49 7.96 -5.30 -24.53
C PRO A 49 6.55 -5.52 -25.09
N ILE A 50 6.31 -6.70 -25.68
CA ILE A 50 4.94 -7.05 -26.09
C ILE A 50 4.02 -7.16 -24.86
N ALA A 51 2.82 -6.62 -24.96
CA ALA A 51 1.81 -6.83 -23.95
C ALA A 51 1.21 -8.24 -24.10
N PHE A 52 1.20 -9.01 -23.03
CA PHE A 52 0.42 -10.25 -22.99
C PHE A 52 -0.89 -9.97 -22.26
N ILE A 53 -2.01 -10.23 -22.94
CA ILE A 53 -3.36 -9.99 -22.41
C ILE A 53 -4.15 -11.30 -22.35
N GLN A 54 -5.23 -11.30 -21.59
CA GLN A 54 -6.20 -12.37 -21.52
C GLN A 54 -7.60 -11.80 -21.72
N ASN A 55 -8.40 -12.49 -22.52
CA ASN A 55 -9.83 -12.21 -22.71
C ASN A 55 -10.64 -13.47 -22.32
N SER A 56 -11.94 -13.35 -22.06
CA SER A 56 -12.78 -14.49 -21.70
C SER A 56 -13.18 -15.34 -22.91
N ASP A 57 -13.12 -14.78 -24.12
CA ASP A 57 -13.63 -15.42 -25.35
C ASP A 57 -15.07 -15.93 -25.17
N GLY A 58 -15.89 -15.12 -24.50
CA GLY A 58 -17.24 -15.50 -24.10
C GLY A 58 -18.21 -15.53 -25.26
N HIS A 59 -18.93 -16.63 -25.39
CA HIS A 59 -20.00 -16.85 -26.38
C HIS A 59 -21.40 -16.76 -25.75
N SER A 60 -21.46 -16.50 -24.44
CA SER A 60 -22.67 -16.25 -23.66
C SER A 60 -22.44 -15.18 -22.59
N ILE A 61 -23.53 -14.62 -22.04
CA ILE A 61 -23.47 -13.58 -21.00
C ILE A 61 -22.71 -14.08 -19.76
N ASP A 62 -22.96 -15.33 -19.35
CA ASP A 62 -22.31 -15.94 -18.18
C ASP A 62 -20.82 -16.21 -18.37
N GLU A 63 -20.29 -16.08 -19.60
CA GLU A 63 -18.87 -16.23 -19.90
C GLU A 63 -18.10 -14.90 -19.93
N ILE A 64 -18.80 -13.77 -19.91
CA ILE A 64 -18.17 -12.45 -19.88
C ILE A 64 -17.32 -12.33 -18.61
N GLY A 65 -16.04 -11.97 -18.77
CA GLY A 65 -15.15 -11.71 -17.64
C GLY A 65 -14.67 -12.95 -16.87
N LYS A 66 -14.95 -14.18 -17.31
CA LYS A 66 -14.37 -15.40 -16.70
C LYS A 66 -12.84 -15.40 -16.70
N ARG A 67 -12.24 -14.75 -17.70
CA ARG A 67 -10.81 -14.47 -17.81
C ARG A 67 -10.65 -13.04 -18.32
N PHE A 68 -9.75 -12.28 -17.71
CA PHE A 68 -9.59 -10.87 -18.05
C PHE A 68 -8.18 -10.36 -17.74
N THR A 69 -7.94 -9.10 -18.10
CA THR A 69 -6.69 -8.39 -17.86
C THR A 69 -6.98 -7.12 -17.09
N TYR A 70 -6.21 -6.85 -16.04
CA TYR A 70 -6.20 -5.54 -15.42
C TYR A 70 -5.31 -4.59 -16.24
N ILE A 71 -5.91 -3.49 -16.68
CA ILE A 71 -5.24 -2.47 -17.49
C ILE A 71 -5.30 -1.14 -16.75
N ARG A 72 -4.14 -0.59 -16.38
CA ARG A 72 -4.04 0.72 -15.71
C ARG A 72 -4.10 1.84 -16.75
N MET A 73 -5.27 2.47 -16.83
CA MET A 73 -5.57 3.55 -17.77
C MET A 73 -5.83 4.87 -17.03
N SER A 74 -5.59 5.99 -17.71
CA SER A 74 -6.02 7.32 -17.23
C SER A 74 -7.53 7.47 -17.32
N GLU A 75 -8.07 7.15 -18.49
CA GLU A 75 -9.49 7.17 -18.82
C GLU A 75 -9.82 5.91 -19.63
N PRO A 76 -11.04 5.37 -19.60
CA PRO A 76 -11.45 4.17 -20.33
C PRO A 76 -11.65 4.45 -21.85
N ASP A 77 -10.61 4.96 -22.52
CA ASP A 77 -10.62 5.32 -23.93
C ASP A 77 -9.57 4.54 -24.75
N PHE A 78 -9.68 4.60 -26.08
CA PHE A 78 -8.79 3.88 -27.00
C PHE A 78 -7.32 4.31 -26.90
N TRP A 79 -7.04 5.60 -26.72
CA TRP A 79 -5.69 6.14 -26.64
C TRP A 79 -5.01 5.74 -25.33
N SER A 80 -5.73 5.82 -24.23
CA SER A 80 -5.31 5.34 -22.92
C SER A 80 -5.03 3.83 -22.94
N LEU A 81 -5.82 3.05 -23.68
CA LEU A 81 -5.61 1.61 -23.85
C LEU A 81 -4.33 1.35 -24.66
N ARG A 82 -4.16 2.04 -25.79
CA ARG A 82 -2.95 1.94 -26.61
C ARG A 82 -1.70 2.28 -25.80
N ASN A 83 -1.71 3.38 -25.06
CA ASN A 83 -0.61 3.80 -24.20
C ASN A 83 -0.29 2.77 -23.10
N ALA A 84 -1.32 2.07 -22.60
CA ALA A 84 -1.16 1.00 -21.64
C ALA A 84 -0.49 -0.24 -22.25
N LEU A 85 -0.87 -0.62 -23.46
CA LEU A 85 -0.25 -1.72 -24.20
C LEU A 85 1.19 -1.40 -24.63
N GLU A 86 1.51 -0.12 -24.84
CA GLU A 86 2.88 0.35 -25.06
C GLU A 86 3.71 0.40 -23.77
N ASN A 87 3.17 0.11 -22.58
CA ASN A 87 3.95 0.05 -21.34
C ASN A 87 3.49 -1.13 -20.45
N PRO A 88 3.59 -2.37 -20.94
CA PRO A 88 2.91 -3.50 -20.31
C PRO A 88 3.46 -3.83 -18.92
N GLU A 89 4.77 -3.66 -18.71
CA GLU A 89 5.40 -3.98 -17.43
C GLU A 89 4.82 -3.19 -16.25
N THR A 90 4.34 -1.98 -16.48
CA THR A 90 3.78 -1.11 -15.43
C THR A 90 2.25 -1.03 -15.47
N ARG A 91 1.62 -1.32 -16.62
CA ARG A 91 0.18 -1.07 -16.83
C ARG A 91 -0.66 -2.30 -17.09
N ILE A 92 -0.06 -3.45 -17.39
CA ILE A 92 -0.78 -4.68 -17.74
C ILE A 92 -0.52 -5.73 -16.68
N ARG A 93 -1.59 -6.29 -16.11
CA ARG A 93 -1.52 -7.44 -15.20
C ARG A 93 -2.55 -8.46 -15.61
N MET A 94 -2.12 -9.71 -15.73
CA MET A 94 -3.03 -10.83 -15.92
C MET A 94 -3.83 -11.07 -14.65
N GLN A 95 -5.01 -11.68 -14.77
CA GLN A 95 -5.91 -11.93 -13.64
C GLN A 95 -5.21 -12.62 -12.44
N SER A 96 -4.30 -13.56 -12.71
CA SER A 96 -3.55 -14.27 -11.66
C SER A 96 -2.47 -13.45 -10.98
N ASP A 97 -1.99 -12.39 -11.62
CA ASP A 97 -0.77 -11.67 -11.24
C ASP A 97 -1.08 -10.41 -10.42
N TYR A 98 -2.35 -10.06 -10.29
CA TYR A 98 -2.80 -8.91 -9.55
C TYR A 98 -4.09 -9.23 -8.80
N ASN A 99 -4.01 -9.09 -7.48
CA ASN A 99 -5.18 -9.03 -6.63
C ASN A 99 -5.32 -7.57 -6.16
N PRO A 100 -6.34 -6.83 -6.63
CA PRO A 100 -6.58 -5.48 -6.14
C PRO A 100 -6.80 -5.55 -4.63
N ASP A 101 -5.94 -4.89 -3.87
CA ASP A 101 -6.12 -4.82 -2.43
C ASP A 101 -7.15 -3.73 -2.11
N GLU A 102 -8.41 -4.14 -2.07
CA GLU A 102 -9.55 -3.29 -1.70
C GLU A 102 -9.63 -3.05 -0.19
N SER A 103 -8.86 -3.82 0.60
CA SER A 103 -8.83 -3.72 2.05
C SER A 103 -7.97 -2.55 2.56
N LYS A 104 -7.10 -1.99 1.72
CA LYS A 104 -6.23 -0.88 2.13
C LYS A 104 -7.00 0.42 2.33
N THR A 105 -6.69 1.09 3.42
CA THR A 105 -7.11 2.48 3.65
C THR A 105 -6.37 3.41 2.68
N LYS A 106 -7.11 4.26 1.99
CA LYS A 106 -6.61 5.24 1.01
C LYS A 106 -6.94 6.65 1.48
N ILE A 107 -6.01 7.59 1.31
CA ILE A 107 -6.30 9.01 1.51
C ILE A 107 -6.84 9.56 0.19
N LEU A 108 -8.09 10.02 0.18
CA LEU A 108 -8.71 10.63 -0.99
C LEU A 108 -8.30 12.09 -1.17
N GLY A 109 -8.03 12.78 -0.07
CA GLY A 109 -7.68 14.20 -0.10
C GLY A 109 -7.74 14.84 1.27
N ILE A 110 -7.36 16.11 1.31
CA ILE A 110 -7.58 16.99 2.46
C ILE A 110 -8.28 18.27 2.04
N ALA A 111 -9.05 18.83 2.96
CA ALA A 111 -9.46 20.23 2.92
C ALA A 111 -8.93 20.93 4.17
N PHE A 112 -8.45 22.16 4.05
CA PHE A 112 -7.94 22.91 5.21
C PHE A 112 -8.19 24.41 5.10
N SER A 113 -8.22 25.10 6.24
CA SER A 113 -8.41 26.55 6.34
C SER A 113 -7.68 27.15 7.54
N THR A 114 -7.27 28.42 7.43
CA THR A 114 -6.77 29.25 8.54
C THR A 114 -7.64 30.47 8.82
N GLY A 115 -8.89 30.52 8.32
CA GLY A 115 -9.71 31.72 8.40
C GLY A 115 -10.95 31.72 7.50
N GLY A 116 -11.63 30.58 7.38
CA GLY A 116 -12.92 30.45 6.68
C GLY A 116 -12.84 30.07 5.20
N LYS A 117 -11.79 30.49 4.46
CA LYS A 117 -11.58 29.99 3.09
C LYS A 117 -10.93 28.62 3.11
N TRP A 118 -11.61 27.63 2.52
CA TRP A 118 -11.11 26.26 2.43
C TRP A 118 -10.32 26.07 1.15
N SER A 119 -9.15 25.43 1.28
CA SER A 119 -8.36 24.90 0.17
C SER A 119 -8.48 23.39 0.16
N HIS A 120 -8.53 22.77 -1.01
CA HIS A 120 -8.65 21.33 -1.17
C HIS A 120 -7.49 20.77 -2.00
N ILE A 121 -6.99 19.61 -1.60
CA ILE A 121 -5.95 18.87 -2.32
C ILE A 121 -6.47 17.44 -2.50
N PRO A 122 -6.85 17.03 -3.73
CA PRO A 122 -7.17 15.64 -4.02
C PRO A 122 -5.89 14.82 -4.12
N PHE A 123 -5.95 13.56 -3.70
CA PHE A 123 -4.85 12.60 -3.79
C PHE A 123 -5.23 11.42 -4.69
N ASN A 124 -4.24 10.91 -5.42
CA ASN A 124 -4.35 9.63 -6.10
C ASN A 124 -4.41 8.50 -5.06
N SER A 125 -5.19 7.46 -5.33
CA SER A 125 -5.31 6.29 -4.46
C SER A 125 -4.03 5.48 -4.28
N ASN A 126 -3.00 5.74 -5.11
CA ASN A 126 -1.71 5.08 -5.08
C ASN A 126 -0.60 6.04 -4.67
N LEU A 127 0.24 6.46 -5.61
CA LEU A 127 1.39 7.33 -5.36
C LEU A 127 1.01 8.80 -5.53
N ASN A 128 1.39 9.61 -4.55
CA ASN A 128 1.29 11.07 -4.60
C ASN A 128 2.69 11.67 -4.44
N CYS A 129 3.03 12.62 -5.32
CA CYS A 129 4.30 13.32 -5.29
C CYS A 129 4.07 14.82 -5.11
N ILE A 130 4.51 15.38 -3.97
CA ILE A 130 4.44 16.82 -3.70
C ILE A 130 5.78 17.46 -4.08
N ILE A 131 5.80 18.20 -5.19
CA ILE A 131 7.01 18.80 -5.77
C ILE A 131 6.94 20.33 -5.68
N GLY A 132 8.08 20.99 -5.45
CA GLY A 132 8.15 22.45 -5.38
C GLY A 132 9.50 22.96 -4.90
N LYS A 133 9.71 24.28 -4.91
CA LYS A 133 10.96 24.92 -4.42
C LYS A 133 11.18 24.70 -2.91
N ARG A 134 12.39 24.94 -2.42
CA ARG A 134 12.66 24.89 -0.97
C ARG A 134 11.78 25.93 -0.25
N ARG A 135 11.34 25.63 0.98
CA ARG A 135 10.46 26.49 1.82
C ARG A 135 9.07 26.79 1.26
N THR A 136 8.52 25.94 0.38
CA THR A 136 7.13 26.06 -0.11
C THR A 136 6.11 25.25 0.70
N ASN A 137 6.36 25.02 1.99
CA ASN A 137 5.44 24.32 2.91
C ASN A 137 4.96 22.93 2.46
N LYS A 138 5.77 22.19 1.69
CA LYS A 138 5.42 20.83 1.22
C LYS A 138 5.20 19.87 2.38
N SER A 139 6.10 19.88 3.37
CA SER A 139 5.97 19.06 4.58
C SER A 139 4.71 19.42 5.37
N THR A 140 4.31 20.70 5.36
CA THR A 140 3.09 21.16 6.02
C THR A 140 1.84 20.46 5.50
N ILE A 141 1.78 20.08 4.22
CA ILE A 141 0.65 19.28 3.70
C ILE A 141 0.57 17.92 4.42
N VAL A 142 1.71 17.27 4.64
CA VAL A 142 1.78 16.01 5.39
C VAL A 142 1.43 16.22 6.85
N ASP A 143 1.92 17.31 7.45
CA ASP A 143 1.64 17.68 8.84
C ASP A 143 0.16 18.00 9.06
N LEU A 144 -0.51 18.62 8.08
CA LEU A 144 -1.96 18.85 8.11
C LEU A 144 -2.75 17.54 8.08
N ILE A 145 -2.33 16.56 7.28
CA ILE A 145 -2.95 15.21 7.29
C ILE A 145 -2.85 14.60 8.70
N LEU A 146 -1.65 14.61 9.29
CA LEU A 146 -1.47 14.08 10.65
C LEU A 146 -2.27 14.86 11.68
N HIS A 147 -2.33 16.19 11.53
CA HIS A 147 -3.08 17.06 12.42
C HIS A 147 -4.56 16.71 12.39
N GLY A 148 -5.17 16.63 11.19
CA GLY A 148 -6.58 16.30 11.04
C GLY A 148 -6.96 14.91 11.55
N LEU A 149 -6.00 13.99 11.64
CA LEU A 149 -6.20 12.63 12.15
C LEU A 149 -5.78 12.44 13.61
N ASP A 150 -5.21 13.46 14.25
CA ASP A 150 -4.61 13.37 15.60
C ASP A 150 -3.55 12.26 15.71
N ARG A 151 -2.61 12.26 14.76
CA ARG A 151 -1.56 11.22 14.60
C ARG A 151 -0.14 11.71 14.80
N PHE A 152 0.04 12.85 15.43
CA PHE A 152 1.38 13.27 15.84
C PHE A 152 1.92 12.33 16.94
N VAL A 153 3.18 11.93 16.78
CA VAL A 153 3.95 11.23 17.81
C VAL A 153 4.74 12.24 18.63
N ASP A 154 5.18 11.87 19.84
CA ASP A 154 5.86 12.78 20.77
C ASP A 154 7.02 13.57 20.14
N GLU A 155 7.80 12.92 19.28
CA GLU A 155 8.93 13.52 18.55
C GLU A 155 8.52 14.70 17.63
N ASN A 156 7.26 14.75 17.20
CA ASN A 156 6.75 15.76 16.28
C ASN A 156 5.71 16.71 16.92
N LYS A 157 5.58 16.73 18.25
CA LYS A 157 4.60 17.59 18.95
C LYS A 157 4.83 19.10 18.74
N SER A 158 6.07 19.51 18.46
CA SER A 158 6.38 20.91 18.11
C SER A 158 5.72 21.34 16.80
N ASP A 159 5.72 20.46 15.79
CA ASP A 159 5.08 20.70 14.50
C ASP A 159 3.56 20.86 14.69
N GLU A 160 2.93 19.97 15.47
CA GLU A 160 1.50 20.05 15.80
C GLU A 160 1.14 21.37 16.49
N LYS A 161 1.94 21.77 17.49
CA LYS A 161 1.71 23.02 18.21
C LYS A 161 1.74 24.23 17.26
N SER A 162 2.64 24.23 16.28
CA SER A 162 2.71 25.29 15.27
C SER A 162 1.45 25.37 14.39
N LEU A 163 0.78 24.23 14.12
CA LEU A 163 -0.46 24.20 13.35
C LEU A 163 -1.64 24.72 14.16
N ILE A 164 -1.69 24.37 15.45
CA ILE A 164 -2.71 24.87 16.39
C ILE A 164 -2.58 26.38 16.56
N GLU A 165 -1.35 26.89 16.77
CA GLU A 165 -1.09 28.33 16.89
C GLU A 165 -1.50 29.11 15.62
N ARG A 166 -1.34 28.48 14.45
CA ARG A 166 -1.79 29.03 13.15
C ARG A 166 -3.28 28.84 12.88
N LYS A 167 -4.03 28.22 13.80
CA LYS A 167 -5.48 28.03 13.74
C LYS A 167 -5.95 27.28 12.50
N TYR A 168 -5.27 26.19 12.14
CA TYR A 168 -5.71 25.32 11.05
C TYR A 168 -6.95 24.52 11.43
N SER A 169 -8.00 24.60 10.62
CA SER A 169 -9.06 23.60 10.56
C SER A 169 -8.75 22.64 9.41
N VAL A 170 -8.92 21.33 9.62
CA VAL A 170 -8.55 20.31 8.63
C VAL A 170 -9.60 19.21 8.56
N ASN A 171 -10.01 18.87 7.35
CA ASN A 171 -10.80 17.70 7.02
C ASN A 171 -9.92 16.72 6.23
N VAL A 172 -9.83 15.47 6.68
CA VAL A 172 -9.08 14.41 6.00
C VAL A 172 -10.06 13.34 5.54
N PHE A 173 -10.08 13.08 4.23
CA PHE A 173 -10.98 12.10 3.63
C PHE A 173 -10.25 10.79 3.37
N LEU A 174 -10.76 9.71 3.96
CA LEU A 174 -10.22 8.36 3.85
C LEU A 174 -11.24 7.44 3.18
N ALA A 175 -10.76 6.41 2.48
CA ALA A 175 -11.61 5.37 1.91
C ALA A 175 -11.09 3.97 2.23
N LYS A 176 -12.00 3.03 2.50
CA LYS A 176 -11.74 1.60 2.60
C LYS A 176 -12.90 0.86 1.93
N GLY A 177 -12.62 0.13 0.85
CA GLY A 177 -13.68 -0.37 -0.03
C GLY A 177 -14.57 0.75 -0.57
N LEU A 178 -15.88 0.65 -0.32
CA LEU A 178 -16.88 1.66 -0.71
C LEU A 178 -17.10 2.75 0.35
N ASP A 179 -16.61 2.54 1.57
CA ASP A 179 -16.83 3.46 2.67
C ASP A 179 -15.90 4.67 2.54
N ILE A 180 -16.47 5.87 2.71
CA ILE A 180 -15.74 7.14 2.78
C ILE A 180 -15.93 7.73 4.17
N ILE A 181 -14.83 8.03 4.84
CA ILE A 181 -14.79 8.53 6.21
C ILE A 181 -14.05 9.87 6.21
N CYS A 182 -14.60 10.86 6.90
CA CYS A 182 -14.04 12.18 7.08
C CYS A 182 -13.66 12.38 8.55
N TYR A 183 -12.39 12.70 8.81
CA TYR A 183 -11.93 13.19 10.09
C TYR A 183 -11.86 14.72 10.02
N SER A 184 -12.60 15.41 10.87
CA SER A 184 -12.69 16.87 10.92
C SER A 184 -12.12 17.38 12.23
N ARG A 185 -11.05 18.16 12.15
CA ARG A 185 -10.41 18.80 13.30
C ARG A 185 -10.57 20.32 13.25
N ASP A 186 -11.00 20.88 14.37
CA ASP A 186 -11.20 22.32 14.49
C ASP A 186 -9.89 23.08 14.70
N ASN A 187 -9.96 24.40 14.65
CA ASN A 187 -8.80 25.29 14.84
C ASN A 187 -8.37 25.48 16.30
N LYS A 188 -8.98 24.74 17.24
CA LYS A 188 -8.67 24.79 18.66
C LYS A 188 -7.79 23.62 19.10
N GLY A 189 -7.49 22.68 18.19
CA GLY A 189 -6.69 21.50 18.47
C GLY A 189 -7.45 20.41 19.22
N ASN A 190 -8.78 20.49 19.30
CA ASN A 190 -9.59 19.43 19.88
C ASN A 190 -9.42 18.11 19.09
N PRO A 191 -9.67 16.95 19.69
CA PRO A 191 -9.70 15.69 18.95
C PRO A 191 -10.68 15.75 17.77
N PRO A 192 -10.37 15.08 16.64
CA PRO A 192 -11.19 15.14 15.45
C PRO A 192 -12.54 14.47 15.64
N SER A 193 -13.59 15.09 15.12
CA SER A 193 -14.90 14.47 14.93
C SER A 193 -14.88 13.60 13.68
N ILE A 194 -15.54 12.44 13.73
CA ILE A 194 -15.52 11.46 12.64
C ILE A 194 -16.90 11.40 11.99
N PHE A 195 -16.92 11.40 10.66
CA PHE A 195 -18.14 11.30 9.87
C PHE A 195 -18.00 10.21 8.80
N LYS A 196 -19.08 9.47 8.54
CA LYS A 196 -19.19 8.53 7.43
C LYS A 196 -20.09 9.10 6.34
N LYS A 197 -19.71 8.92 5.08
CA LYS A 197 -20.55 9.28 3.94
C LYS A 197 -21.72 8.30 3.81
N ASP A 198 -22.94 8.81 3.76
CA ASP A 198 -24.16 8.04 3.55
C ASP A 198 -24.49 7.89 2.05
N VAL A 199 -25.48 7.06 1.73
CA VAL A 199 -25.90 6.72 0.36
C VAL A 199 -26.39 7.95 -0.42
N ASP A 200 -27.01 8.91 0.28
CA ASP A 200 -27.47 10.18 -0.29
C ASP A 200 -26.31 11.19 -0.54
N GLY A 201 -25.10 10.84 -0.11
CA GLY A 201 -23.91 11.67 -0.23
C GLY A 201 -23.66 12.62 0.94
N SER A 202 -24.55 12.66 1.94
CA SER A 202 -24.36 13.41 3.18
C SER A 202 -23.32 12.76 4.09
N PHE A 203 -22.85 13.48 5.10
CA PHE A 203 -21.90 12.97 6.10
C PHE A 203 -22.58 12.90 7.46
N ILE A 204 -22.70 11.70 8.01
CA ILE A 204 -23.30 11.43 9.33
C ILE A 204 -22.21 11.20 10.38
N PRO A 205 -22.35 11.76 11.60
CA PRO A 205 -21.37 11.59 12.66
C PRO A 205 -21.33 10.14 13.16
N ILE A 206 -20.13 9.63 13.46
CA ILE A 206 -19.89 8.31 14.03
C ILE A 206 -18.92 8.40 15.21
N GLU A 207 -19.00 7.46 16.15
CA GLU A 207 -18.14 7.46 17.35
C GLU A 207 -16.70 7.00 17.06
N ALA A 208 -16.53 6.00 16.19
CA ALA A 208 -15.23 5.44 15.87
C ALA A 208 -15.23 4.77 14.48
N ALA A 209 -14.03 4.72 13.87
CA ALA A 209 -13.76 3.96 12.65
C ALA A 209 -12.64 2.94 12.93
N SER A 210 -12.97 1.87 13.65
CA SER A 210 -12.02 0.83 14.09
C SER A 210 -11.26 0.16 12.96
N ASP A 211 -11.86 0.10 11.78
CA ASP A 211 -11.36 -0.69 10.66
C ASP A 211 -10.38 0.09 9.77
N LEU A 212 -10.10 1.37 10.07
CA LEU A 212 -9.20 2.18 9.28
C LEU A 212 -7.75 2.09 9.77
N GLU A 213 -6.84 1.79 8.85
CA GLU A 213 -5.42 2.00 9.07
C GLU A 213 -5.04 3.45 8.80
N LEU A 214 -4.94 4.24 9.87
CA LEU A 214 -4.57 5.65 9.74
C LEU A 214 -3.09 5.83 9.33
N PRO A 215 -2.80 6.78 8.43
CA PRO A 215 -1.45 7.04 7.94
C PRO A 215 -0.46 7.42 9.04
N ARG A 216 0.81 7.16 8.76
CA ARG A 216 1.96 7.50 9.61
C ARG A 216 3.01 8.20 8.77
N LYS A 217 3.69 9.20 9.34
CA LYS A 217 4.83 9.89 8.72
C LYS A 217 6.13 9.21 9.14
N TYR A 218 6.97 8.94 8.16
CA TYR A 218 8.33 8.44 8.37
C TYR A 218 9.30 9.42 7.72
N ASN A 219 10.17 10.01 8.53
CA ASN A 219 11.28 10.84 8.06
C ASN A 219 12.57 10.02 8.09
N HIS A 220 13.58 10.39 7.29
CA HIS A 220 14.84 9.65 7.25
C HIS A 220 15.50 9.54 8.63
N GLU A 221 15.64 10.67 9.33
CA GLU A 221 16.16 10.73 10.70
C GLU A 221 15.32 9.90 11.68
N ALA A 222 13.99 9.97 11.58
CA ALA A 222 13.08 9.21 12.43
C ALA A 222 13.14 7.69 12.16
N ILE A 223 13.40 7.28 10.91
CA ILE A 223 13.61 5.86 10.58
C ILE A 223 14.95 5.38 11.16
N GLU A 224 16.01 6.16 10.96
CA GLU A 224 17.35 5.84 11.45
C GLU A 224 17.39 5.73 12.98
N GLU A 225 16.81 6.70 13.69
CA GLU A 225 16.67 6.65 15.14
C GLU A 225 15.84 5.42 15.56
N ARG A 226 14.70 5.17 14.91
CA ARG A 226 13.83 4.03 15.22
C ARG A 226 14.51 2.69 14.98
N PHE A 227 15.37 2.60 13.97
CA PHE A 227 16.10 1.37 13.65
C PHE A 227 17.37 1.21 14.47
N SER A 228 17.94 2.31 14.99
CA SER A 228 19.06 2.27 15.94
C SER A 228 18.66 1.69 17.30
N ARG A 229 17.40 1.85 17.72
CA ARG A 229 16.86 1.25 18.95
C ARG A 229 16.23 -0.11 18.68
N GLY A 230 16.85 -1.17 19.20
CA GLY A 230 16.36 -2.54 19.00
C GLY A 230 14.90 -2.75 19.42
N THR A 231 14.42 -2.08 20.47
CA THR A 231 13.02 -2.15 20.92
C THR A 231 12.06 -1.51 19.91
N SER A 232 12.39 -0.34 19.39
CA SER A 232 11.57 0.39 18.43
C SER A 232 11.56 -0.28 17.05
N LEU A 233 12.68 -0.89 16.64
CA LEU A 233 12.76 -1.75 15.47
C LEU A 233 11.86 -2.98 15.63
N MET A 234 11.93 -3.67 16.77
CA MET A 234 11.11 -4.85 17.02
C MET A 234 9.61 -4.53 17.03
N ASP A 235 9.20 -3.41 17.64
CA ASP A 235 7.81 -2.96 17.61
C ASP A 235 7.35 -2.64 16.17
N PHE A 236 8.21 -2.00 15.38
CA PHE A 236 7.93 -1.76 13.97
C PHE A 236 7.74 -3.07 13.20
N LEU A 237 8.65 -4.03 13.38
CA LEU A 237 8.57 -5.32 12.69
C LEU A 237 7.31 -6.09 13.08
N ASP A 238 6.96 -6.15 14.37
CA ASP A 238 5.75 -6.84 14.86
C ASP A 238 4.49 -6.25 14.27
N ARG A 239 4.36 -4.92 14.39
CA ARG A 239 3.12 -4.25 14.07
C ARG A 239 2.99 -3.91 12.59
N ARG A 240 4.02 -4.15 11.75
CA ARG A 240 4.02 -3.71 10.35
C ARG A 240 4.60 -4.68 9.34
N VAL A 241 5.59 -5.50 9.69
CA VAL A 241 6.21 -6.46 8.76
C VAL A 241 5.61 -7.84 8.94
N PHE A 242 5.40 -8.25 10.19
CA PHE A 242 4.83 -9.55 10.54
C PHE A 242 3.34 -9.49 10.86
N VAL A 243 2.61 -8.45 10.42
CA VAL A 243 1.16 -8.35 10.63
C VAL A 243 0.47 -9.52 9.92
N ASN A 244 0.27 -10.56 10.68
CA ASN A 244 -0.60 -11.69 10.42
C ASN A 244 -1.58 -11.66 11.58
N GLU A 245 -2.87 -11.88 11.34
CA GLU A 245 -3.92 -11.92 12.37
C GLU A 245 -3.53 -12.80 13.57
N LYS A 246 -2.67 -13.80 13.36
CA LYS A 246 -2.13 -14.69 14.40
C LYS A 246 -1.17 -14.03 15.39
N LEU A 247 -0.44 -12.97 15.00
CA LEU A 247 0.56 -12.30 15.84
C LEU A 247 -0.01 -11.14 16.65
N GLN A 248 -1.10 -10.51 16.19
CA GLN A 248 -1.71 -9.36 16.88
C GLN A 248 -2.07 -9.67 18.35
N PRO A 249 -2.71 -10.81 18.68
CA PRO A 249 -3.02 -11.14 20.09
C PRO A 249 -1.78 -11.31 20.97
N LEU A 250 -0.67 -11.79 20.41
CA LEU A 250 0.60 -11.97 21.14
C LEU A 250 1.29 -10.63 21.40
N VAL A 251 1.18 -9.69 20.45
CA VAL A 251 1.66 -8.31 20.61
C VAL A 251 0.85 -7.60 21.70
N ASP A 252 -0.48 -7.74 21.68
CA ASP A 252 -1.38 -7.12 22.65
C ASP A 252 -1.15 -7.67 24.07
N ASP A 253 -0.92 -8.98 24.22
CA ASP A 253 -0.63 -9.60 25.52
C ASP A 253 0.72 -9.12 26.10
N ARG A 254 1.75 -8.98 25.25
CA ARG A 254 3.03 -8.36 25.64
C ARG A 254 2.81 -6.92 26.14
N ASP A 255 2.13 -6.09 25.35
CA ASP A 255 1.94 -4.67 25.66
C ASP A 255 1.16 -4.48 26.95
N LYS A 256 0.12 -5.30 27.20
CA LYS A 256 -0.64 -5.32 28.44
C LYS A 256 0.24 -5.49 29.68
N TYR A 257 1.19 -6.43 29.68
CA TYR A 257 2.07 -6.62 30.84
C TYR A 257 3.19 -5.58 30.89
N LEU A 258 3.66 -5.09 29.75
CA LEU A 258 4.63 -4.01 29.68
C LEU A 258 4.08 -2.74 30.33
N ASP A 259 2.85 -2.35 29.99
CA ASP A 259 2.17 -1.17 30.55
C ASP A 259 1.94 -1.30 32.06
N LYS A 260 1.60 -2.51 32.54
CA LYS A 260 1.49 -2.79 34.00
C LYS A 260 2.81 -2.61 34.72
N VAL A 261 3.91 -3.10 34.16
CA VAL A 261 5.25 -2.97 34.77
C VAL A 261 5.70 -1.51 34.77
N ILE A 262 5.47 -0.78 33.67
CA ILE A 262 5.80 0.65 33.55
C ILE A 262 4.98 1.48 34.53
N SER A 263 3.66 1.27 34.60
CA SER A 263 2.77 2.00 35.51
C SER A 263 3.07 1.74 36.99
N ALA A 264 3.54 0.54 37.34
CA ALA A 264 4.04 0.22 38.68
C ALA A 264 5.47 0.74 38.95
N ASN A 265 6.08 1.43 37.99
CA ASN A 265 7.44 1.96 38.07
C ASN A 265 8.47 0.88 38.45
N PHE A 266 8.28 -0.33 37.91
CA PHE A 266 9.09 -1.52 38.18
C PHE A 266 9.11 -2.01 39.65
N LYS A 267 8.24 -1.46 40.51
CA LYS A 267 8.12 -1.88 41.92
C LYS A 267 7.00 -2.92 42.08
N ASN A 268 7.22 -3.92 42.94
CA ASN A 268 6.22 -4.93 43.32
C ASN A 268 5.54 -5.68 42.15
N CYS A 269 6.14 -5.72 40.97
CA CYS A 269 5.56 -6.29 39.74
C CYS A 269 6.24 -7.60 39.31
N ALA A 270 6.73 -8.41 40.26
CA ALA A 270 7.42 -9.66 39.97
C ALA A 270 6.54 -10.67 39.18
N SER A 271 5.23 -10.70 39.44
CA SER A 271 4.29 -11.52 38.68
C SER A 271 4.10 -11.00 37.25
N ASP A 272 3.92 -9.70 37.07
CA ASP A 272 3.71 -9.08 35.76
C ASP A 272 4.98 -9.16 34.91
N MET A 273 6.18 -9.04 35.51
CA MET A 273 7.45 -9.29 34.81
C MET A 273 7.57 -10.73 34.32
N LYS A 274 7.16 -11.74 35.12
CA LYS A 274 7.15 -13.14 34.67
C LYS A 274 6.20 -13.36 33.49
N GLN A 275 5.02 -12.73 33.53
CA GLN A 275 4.07 -12.80 32.42
C GLN A 275 4.57 -12.07 31.17
N LEU A 276 5.21 -10.90 31.33
CA LEU A 276 5.85 -10.17 30.23
C LEU A 276 6.92 -11.02 29.54
N VAL A 277 7.80 -11.67 30.31
CA VAL A 277 8.83 -12.57 29.73
C VAL A 277 8.18 -13.70 28.94
N LYS A 278 7.15 -14.34 29.51
CA LYS A 278 6.42 -15.42 28.83
C LYS A 278 5.76 -14.95 27.53
N ALA A 279 5.11 -13.78 27.54
CA ALA A 279 4.50 -13.20 26.34
C ALA A 279 5.56 -12.88 25.27
N CYS A 280 6.72 -12.33 25.67
CA CYS A 280 7.85 -12.09 24.77
C CYS A 280 8.41 -13.38 24.15
N GLU A 281 8.55 -14.46 24.92
CA GLU A 281 9.03 -15.76 24.43
C GLU A 281 8.05 -16.39 23.43
N GLN A 282 6.74 -16.31 23.71
CA GLN A 282 5.71 -16.80 22.79
C GLN A 282 5.73 -16.03 21.46
N LEU A 283 5.83 -14.70 21.52
CA LEU A 283 5.95 -13.85 20.35
C LEU A 283 7.22 -14.18 19.54
N LEU A 284 8.36 -14.39 20.20
CA LEU A 284 9.62 -14.77 19.56
C LEU A 284 9.53 -16.12 18.84
N ASN A 285 8.93 -17.12 19.48
CA ASN A 285 8.79 -18.45 18.89
C ASN A 285 7.88 -18.44 17.65
N GLU A 286 6.81 -17.64 17.67
CA GLU A 286 5.92 -17.53 16.52
C GLU A 286 6.58 -16.77 15.35
N ARG A 287 7.42 -15.75 15.63
CA ARG A 287 8.25 -15.09 14.61
C ARG A 287 9.19 -16.07 13.92
N LYS A 288 9.90 -16.93 14.67
CA LYS A 288 10.86 -17.89 14.09
C LYS A 288 10.21 -18.76 13.02
N LYS A 289 9.00 -19.27 13.27
CA LYS A 289 8.24 -20.08 12.31
C LYS A 289 7.94 -19.34 11.00
N GLN A 290 7.79 -18.01 11.04
CA GLN A 290 7.50 -17.22 9.84
C GLN A 290 8.78 -16.82 9.09
N VAL A 291 9.87 -16.58 9.83
CA VAL A 291 11.12 -16.06 9.27
C VAL A 291 12.03 -17.17 8.75
N GLU A 292 12.11 -18.32 9.41
CA GLU A 292 12.98 -19.44 9.01
C GLU A 292 12.73 -19.90 7.55
N PRO A 293 11.48 -20.14 7.10
CA PRO A 293 11.24 -20.55 5.72
C PRO A 293 11.59 -19.47 4.69
N ALA A 294 11.51 -18.19 5.07
CA ALA A 294 11.85 -17.07 4.21
C ALA A 294 13.38 -16.90 4.10
N LEU A 295 14.10 -17.10 5.20
CA LEU A 295 15.56 -17.12 5.23
C LEU A 295 16.14 -18.29 4.45
N GLU A 296 15.59 -19.49 4.60
CA GLU A 296 16.00 -20.68 3.83
C GLU A 296 15.85 -20.43 2.32
N LYS A 297 14.69 -19.90 1.89
CA LYS A 297 14.47 -19.52 0.48
C LYS A 297 15.41 -18.43 -0.01
N TYR A 298 15.77 -17.46 0.84
CA TYR A 298 16.71 -16.41 0.49
C TYR A 298 18.13 -16.96 0.31
N VAL A 299 18.57 -17.81 1.25
CA VAL A 299 19.86 -18.51 1.20
C VAL A 299 19.93 -19.44 0.00
N ASP A 300 18.87 -20.19 -0.33
CA ASP A 300 18.85 -21.04 -1.53
C ASP A 300 18.93 -20.23 -2.83
N LYS A 301 18.38 -19.02 -2.84
CA LYS A 301 18.34 -18.14 -4.02
C LYS A 301 19.63 -17.33 -4.21
N HIS A 302 20.33 -16.98 -3.14
CA HIS A 302 21.50 -16.11 -3.18
C HIS A 302 22.81 -16.76 -2.71
N GLY A 303 22.75 -17.90 -2.02
CA GLY A 303 23.90 -18.68 -1.52
C GLY A 303 24.54 -19.60 -2.56
N LYS A 304 23.97 -19.72 -3.77
CA LYS A 304 24.59 -20.48 -4.88
C LYS A 304 25.72 -19.75 -5.62
N ASN A 305 26.08 -18.53 -5.22
CA ASN A 305 27.18 -17.75 -5.82
C ASN A 305 28.45 -17.66 -4.95
N SER A 306 28.56 -18.49 -3.91
CA SER A 306 29.78 -18.60 -3.11
C SER A 306 30.10 -20.07 -2.85
N SER A 307 30.57 -20.75 -3.89
CA SER A 307 31.31 -22.01 -3.83
C SER A 307 32.20 -22.08 -5.05
#